data_AF-A0A7W1SHH9-F1
#
_entry.id   AF-A0A7W1SHH9-F1
#
_cell.length_a   1.000
_cell.length_b   1.000
_cell.length_c   1.000
_cell.angle_alpha   90.00
_cell.angle_beta   90.00
_cell.angle_gamma   90.00
#
_symmetry.space_group_name_H-M   'P 1'
#
loop_
_entity.id
_entity.type
_entity.pdbx_description
1 polymer ?
#
loop_
_entity_poly.entity_id
_entity_poly.type
_entity_poly.pdbx_seq_one_letter_code
_entity_poly.pdbx_strand_id
1 'polypeptide(L)'
;MALLLASAALVAIVSVGGWDALRNAKALQVAYAVLYVVIAFFVARWRNGMLPVSAALALILILFAAVAAPQWFNRGGVGFAETALPEPLLGLITFVIIGVQIALIAFAMVGFRQNWQVEIERRVDDGRGGTMARAA
;
A
#
# COMPACT_ATOMS: atom_id res chain seq x y z
N MET A 1 -4.30 0.07 7.49
CA MET A 1 -3.46 -1.01 8.08
C MET A 1 -3.77 -2.38 7.46
N ALA A 2 -5.00 -2.90 7.56
CA ALA A 2 -5.34 -4.23 7.03
C ALA A 2 -4.98 -4.42 5.54
N LEU A 3 -5.27 -3.44 4.68
CA LEU A 3 -4.95 -3.51 3.24
C LEU A 3 -3.44 -3.54 2.95
N LEU A 4 -2.62 -2.85 3.76
CA LEU A 4 -1.16 -2.89 3.63
C LEU A 4 -0.62 -4.28 3.98
N LEU A 5 -1.12 -4.88 5.07
CA LEU A 5 -0.74 -6.22 5.49
C LEU A 5 -1.21 -7.28 4.50
N ALA A 6 -2.46 -7.17 4.01
CA ALA A 6 -2.97 -8.04 2.95
C ALA A 6 -2.10 -7.95 1.69
N SER A 7 -1.70 -6.74 1.30
CA SER A 7 -0.81 -6.54 0.16
C SER A 7 0.57 -7.15 0.40
N ALA A 8 1.16 -6.95 1.57
CA ALA A 8 2.46 -7.55 1.92
C ALA A 8 2.40 -9.09 1.91
N ALA A 9 1.33 -9.68 2.44
CA ALA A 9 1.12 -11.12 2.43
C ALA A 9 0.96 -11.66 1.00
N LEU A 10 0.16 -11.01 0.16
CA LEU A 10 -0.03 -11.41 -1.24
C LEU A 10 1.29 -11.33 -2.03
N VAL A 11 2.06 -10.25 -1.86
CA VAL A 11 3.38 -10.12 -2.49
C VAL A 11 4.32 -11.24 -2.01
N ALA A 12 4.34 -11.53 -0.71
CA ALA A 12 5.16 -12.61 -0.16
C ALA A 12 4.76 -14.00 -0.70
N ILE A 13 3.46 -14.27 -0.83
CA ILE A 13 2.97 -15.54 -1.41
C ILE A 13 3.43 -15.68 -2.86
N VAL A 14 3.32 -14.62 -3.67
CA VAL A 14 3.81 -14.64 -5.06
C VAL A 14 5.33 -14.80 -5.10
N SER A 15 6.07 -14.17 -4.20
CA SER A 15 7.53 -14.32 -4.11
C SER A 15 7.96 -15.74 -3.80
N VAL A 16 7.34 -16.37 -2.79
CA VAL A 16 7.66 -17.74 -2.39
C VAL A 16 7.21 -18.73 -3.45
N GLY A 17 5.99 -18.58 -3.98
CA GLY A 17 5.43 -19.49 -4.97
C GLY A 17 6.14 -19.42 -6.34
N GLY A 18 6.59 -18.24 -6.74
CA GLY A 18 7.27 -18.00 -8.01
C GLY A 18 8.79 -17.95 -7.92
N TRP A 19 9.39 -18.39 -6.81
CA TRP A 19 10.80 -18.10 -6.47
C TRP A 19 11.77 -18.45 -7.60
N ASP A 20 11.70 -19.65 -8.16
CA ASP A 20 12.67 -20.06 -9.18
C ASP A 20 12.45 -19.39 -10.55
N ALA A 21 11.24 -18.88 -10.79
CA ALA A 21 10.90 -18.10 -11.98
C ALA A 21 11.38 -16.63 -11.89
N LEU A 22 11.57 -16.08 -10.69
CA LEU A 22 11.86 -14.67 -10.45
C LEU A 22 13.38 -14.37 -10.55
N ARG A 23 13.99 -14.40 -11.73
CA ARG A 23 15.45 -14.20 -11.84
C ARG A 23 15.96 -12.81 -11.39
N ASN A 24 15.32 -11.73 -11.84
CA ASN A 24 15.76 -10.35 -11.52
C ASN A 24 14.80 -9.62 -10.56
N ALA A 25 13.65 -10.21 -10.24
CA ALA A 25 12.59 -9.55 -9.50
C ALA A 25 12.53 -9.93 -8.00
N LYS A 26 13.33 -10.91 -7.54
CA LYS A 26 13.35 -11.37 -6.14
C LYS A 26 13.57 -10.22 -5.14
N ALA A 27 14.66 -9.48 -5.34
CA ALA A 27 15.04 -8.40 -4.44
C ALA A 27 13.96 -7.31 -4.37
N LEU A 28 13.38 -6.95 -5.53
CA LEU A 28 12.33 -5.94 -5.61
C LEU A 28 11.05 -6.39 -4.88
N GLN A 29 10.62 -7.64 -5.07
CA GLN A 29 9.41 -8.12 -4.39
C GLN A 29 9.60 -8.21 -2.87
N VAL A 30 10.73 -8.72 -2.41
CA VAL A 30 11.04 -8.78 -0.97
C VAL A 30 11.10 -7.37 -0.39
N ALA A 31 11.74 -6.42 -1.08
CA ALA A 31 11.78 -5.02 -0.66
C ALA A 31 10.36 -4.43 -0.56
N TYR A 32 9.48 -4.69 -1.53
CA TYR A 32 8.09 -4.24 -1.49
C TYR A 32 7.30 -4.83 -0.30
N ALA A 33 7.47 -6.12 -0.02
CA ALA A 33 6.81 -6.78 1.09
C ALA A 33 7.25 -6.17 2.44
N VAL A 34 8.55 -6.00 2.64
CA VAL A 34 9.11 -5.37 3.86
C VAL A 34 8.64 -3.91 3.97
N LEU A 35 8.70 -3.15 2.88
CA LEU A 35 8.28 -1.75 2.86
C LEU A 35 6.81 -1.59 3.27
N TYR A 36 5.93 -2.46 2.77
CA TYR A 36 4.50 -2.41 3.12
C TYR A 36 4.24 -2.75 4.59
N VAL A 37 5.00 -3.69 5.17
CA VAL A 37 4.94 -3.98 6.61
C VAL A 37 5.42 -2.77 7.44
N VAL A 38 6.52 -2.14 7.04
CA VAL A 38 7.06 -0.94 7.71
C VAL A 38 6.06 0.22 7.65
N ILE A 39 5.45 0.47 6.50
CA ILE A 39 4.41 1.50 6.36
C ILE A 39 3.18 1.14 7.20
N ALA A 40 2.78 -0.14 7.24
CA ALA A 40 1.66 -0.58 8.08
C ALA A 40 1.90 -0.26 9.56
N PHE A 41 3.12 -0.51 10.06
CA PHE A 41 3.52 -0.17 11.42
C PHE A 41 3.41 1.33 11.70
N PHE A 42 3.91 2.19 10.81
CA PHE A 42 3.83 3.63 11.02
C PHE A 42 2.41 4.20 10.87
N VAL A 43 1.60 3.65 9.97
CA VAL A 43 0.17 4.01 9.87
C VAL A 43 -0.56 3.62 11.17
N ALA A 44 -0.25 2.47 11.76
CA ALA A 44 -0.78 2.08 13.06
C ALA A 44 -0.33 3.04 14.19
N ARG A 45 0.83 3.68 14.03
CA ARG A 45 1.36 4.67 14.97
C ARG A 45 0.87 6.11 14.71
N TRP A 46 -0.27 6.26 14.03
CA TRP A 46 -0.96 7.54 13.80
C TRP A 46 -0.15 8.59 13.01
N ARG A 47 0.70 8.15 12.08
CA ARG A 47 1.41 9.07 11.15
C ARG A 47 0.60 9.28 9.86
N ASN A 48 -0.25 10.31 9.84
CA ASN A 48 -1.15 10.63 8.72
C ASN A 48 -0.43 10.90 7.39
N GLY A 49 0.81 11.40 7.42
CA GLY A 49 1.61 11.66 6.21
C GLY A 49 1.93 10.42 5.37
N MET A 50 1.73 9.21 5.90
CA MET A 50 2.08 7.96 5.21
C MET A 50 0.92 7.40 4.37
N LEU A 51 -0.29 7.94 4.51
CA LEU A 51 -1.44 7.59 3.67
C LEU A 51 -1.19 7.92 2.18
N PRO A 52 -0.83 9.15 1.77
CA PRO A 52 -0.58 9.46 0.36
C PRO A 52 0.63 8.70 -0.19
N VAL A 53 1.68 8.49 0.62
CA VAL A 53 2.84 7.68 0.24
C VAL A 53 2.43 6.24 -0.08
N SER A 54 1.55 5.66 0.74
CA SER A 54 1.04 4.30 0.50
C SER A 54 0.22 4.20 -0.78
N ALA A 55 -0.56 5.23 -1.12
CA ALA A 55 -1.31 5.29 -2.38
C ALA A 55 -0.39 5.34 -3.61
N ALA A 56 0.69 6.13 -3.54
CA ALA A 56 1.68 6.21 -4.63
C ALA A 56 2.39 4.87 -4.85
N LEU A 57 2.79 4.19 -3.78
CA LEU A 57 3.43 2.87 -3.90
C LEU A 57 2.47 1.80 -4.43
N ALA A 58 1.19 1.86 -4.04
CA ALA A 58 0.15 0.98 -4.56
C ALA A 58 -0.06 1.17 -6.06
N LEU A 59 -0.03 2.42 -6.55
CA LEU A 59 -0.08 2.69 -7.98
C LEU A 59 1.08 2.03 -8.72
N ILE A 60 2.31 2.18 -8.22
CA ILE A 60 3.49 1.54 -8.83
C ILE A 60 3.34 0.01 -8.84
N LEU A 61 2.85 -0.57 -7.74
CA LEU A 61 2.65 -2.02 -7.65
C LEU A 61 1.56 -2.51 -8.60
N ILE A 62 0.49 -1.73 -8.84
CA ILE A 62 -0.51 -2.00 -9.87
C ILE A 62 0.16 -2.12 -11.24
N LEU A 63 1.05 -1.19 -11.59
CA LEU A 63 1.71 -1.20 -12.90
C LEU A 63 2.52 -2.47 -13.12
N PHE A 64 3.31 -2.88 -12.13
CA PHE A 64 4.06 -4.13 -12.21
C PHE A 64 3.15 -5.35 -12.24
N ALA A 65 2.10 -5.39 -11.41
CA ALA A 65 1.15 -6.49 -11.38
C ALA A 65 0.36 -6.61 -12.69
N ALA A 66 -0.03 -5.49 -13.31
CA ALA A 66 -0.77 -5.48 -14.56
C ALA A 66 0.05 -6.09 -15.72
N VAL A 67 1.35 -5.84 -15.75
CA VAL A 67 2.25 -6.45 -16.75
C VAL A 67 2.54 -7.92 -16.41
N ALA A 68 2.72 -8.25 -15.13
CA ALA A 68 3.12 -9.59 -14.69
C ALA A 68 1.98 -10.61 -14.71
N ALA A 69 0.75 -10.21 -14.37
CA ALA A 69 -0.40 -11.11 -14.24
C ALA A 69 -0.66 -11.99 -15.48
N PRO A 70 -0.78 -11.44 -16.71
CA PRO A 70 -0.98 -12.27 -17.90
C PRO A 70 0.22 -13.18 -18.21
N GLN A 71 1.44 -12.77 -17.83
CA GLN A 71 2.65 -13.54 -18.10
C GLN A 71 2.69 -14.87 -17.32
N TRP A 72 2.10 -14.92 -16.13
CA TRP A 72 2.00 -16.16 -15.36
C TRP A 72 1.15 -17.22 -16.08
N PHE A 73 0.03 -16.83 -16.69
CA PHE A 73 -0.81 -17.76 -17.44
C PHE A 73 -0.11 -18.32 -18.68
N ASN A 74 0.83 -17.57 -19.27
CA ASN A 74 1.59 -18.00 -20.45
C ASN A 74 2.70 -19.02 -20.12
N ARG A 75 2.97 -19.31 -18.84
CA ARG A 75 4.08 -20.19 -18.39
C ARG A 75 3.73 -21.66 -18.24
N GLY A 76 2.49 -22.09 -18.48
CA GLY A 76 2.06 -23.49 -18.34
C GLY A 76 2.60 -24.45 -19.41
N GLY A 77 3.69 -24.11 -20.09
CA GLY A 77 4.30 -24.90 -21.18
C GLY A 77 5.58 -25.62 -20.78
N VAL A 78 6.01 -26.57 -21.61
CA VAL A 78 7.31 -27.25 -21.46
C VAL A 78 8.48 -26.29 -21.66
N GLY A 79 9.49 -26.38 -20.80
CA GLY A 79 10.72 -25.54 -20.87
C GLY A 79 10.74 -24.33 -19.93
N PHE A 80 9.68 -24.10 -19.15
CA PHE A 80 9.71 -23.10 -18.07
C PHE A 80 10.21 -23.72 -16.76
N ALA A 81 10.84 -22.88 -15.92
CA ALA A 81 11.22 -23.28 -14.57
C ALA A 81 9.96 -23.64 -13.77
N GLU A 82 10.00 -24.81 -13.13
CA GLU A 82 8.95 -25.30 -12.24
C GLU A 82 8.77 -24.32 -11.08
N THR A 83 7.52 -24.08 -10.71
CA THR A 83 7.16 -23.17 -9.62
C THR A 83 6.54 -23.95 -8.47
N ALA A 84 6.68 -23.43 -7.25
CA ALA A 84 6.16 -24.13 -6.06
C ALA A 84 4.63 -24.08 -5.98
N LEU A 85 4.00 -23.10 -6.63
CA LEU A 85 2.55 -22.99 -6.79
C LEU A 85 2.21 -23.01 -8.28
N PRO A 86 1.06 -23.59 -8.69
CA PRO A 86 0.64 -23.61 -10.08
C PRO A 86 0.66 -22.21 -10.71
N GLU A 87 1.18 -22.09 -11.93
CA GLU A 87 1.34 -20.80 -12.61
C GLU A 87 0.01 -20.05 -12.79
N PRO A 88 -1.12 -20.70 -13.13
CA PRO A 88 -2.42 -20.02 -13.18
C PRO A 88 -2.86 -19.47 -11.82
N LEU A 89 -2.49 -20.14 -10.73
CA LEU A 89 -2.78 -19.66 -9.37
C LEU A 89 -1.93 -18.43 -9.04
N LEU A 90 -0.65 -18.41 -9.40
CA LEU A 90 0.21 -17.22 -9.27
C LEU A 90 -0.33 -16.04 -10.09
N GLY A 91 -0.82 -16.30 -11.30
CA GLY A 91 -1.49 -15.29 -12.14
C GLY A 91 -2.74 -14.73 -11.49
N LEU A 92 -3.59 -15.59 -10.93
CA LEU A 92 -4.80 -15.18 -10.21
C LEU A 92 -4.47 -14.33 -8.97
N ILE A 93 -3.51 -14.77 -8.15
CA ILE A 93 -3.07 -14.01 -6.97
C ILE A 93 -2.53 -12.63 -7.40
N THR A 94 -1.78 -12.56 -8.51
CA THR A 94 -1.29 -11.30 -9.06
C THR A 94 -2.42 -10.38 -9.51
N PHE A 95 -3.50 -10.92 -10.10
CA PHE A 95 -4.71 -10.14 -10.39
C PHE A 95 -5.40 -9.63 -9.13
N VAL A 96 -5.48 -10.46 -8.08
CA VAL A 96 -6.05 -10.04 -6.78
C VAL A 96 -5.25 -8.89 -6.17
N ILE A 97 -3.92 -8.88 -6.31
CA ILE A 97 -3.06 -7.77 -5.86
C ILE A 97 -3.53 -6.44 -6.47
N ILE A 98 -3.89 -6.40 -7.76
CA ILE A 98 -4.39 -5.18 -8.43
C ILE A 98 -5.66 -4.67 -7.73
N GLY A 99 -6.63 -5.55 -7.48
CA GLY A 99 -7.87 -5.19 -6.78
C GLY A 99 -7.62 -4.65 -5.37
N VAL A 100 -6.72 -5.30 -4.62
CA VAL A 100 -6.32 -4.85 -3.28
C VAL A 100 -5.61 -3.49 -3.33
N GLN A 101 -4.77 -3.23 -4.32
CA GLN A 101 -4.11 -1.93 -4.47
C GLN A 101 -5.11 -0.81 -4.81
N ILE A 102 -6.10 -1.07 -5.66
CA ILE A 102 -7.17 -0.10 -5.96
C ILE A 102 -7.94 0.25 -4.69
N ALA A 103 -8.32 -0.76 -3.90
CA ALA A 103 -8.95 -0.53 -2.60
C ALA A 103 -8.03 0.27 -1.66
N LEU A 104 -6.72 -0.05 -1.62
CA LEU A 104 -5.75 0.66 -0.80
C LEU A 104 -5.67 2.15 -1.16
N ILE A 105 -5.61 2.46 -2.45
CA ILE A 105 -5.61 3.85 -2.95
C ILE A 105 -6.90 4.55 -2.54
N ALA A 106 -8.06 3.94 -2.78
CA ALA A 106 -9.35 4.54 -2.44
C ALA A 106 -9.46 4.89 -0.95
N PHE A 107 -9.11 3.94 -0.07
CA PHE A 107 -9.13 4.17 1.39
C PHE A 107 -8.10 5.20 1.83
N ALA A 108 -6.89 5.18 1.26
CA ALA A 108 -5.85 6.17 1.56
C ALA A 108 -6.31 7.59 1.19
N MET A 109 -6.94 7.76 0.03
CA MET A 109 -7.47 9.06 -0.42
C MET A 109 -8.63 9.55 0.45
N VAL A 110 -9.54 8.66 0.85
CA VAL A 110 -10.65 8.99 1.77
C VAL A 110 -10.12 9.46 3.13
N GLY A 111 -9.14 8.74 3.69
CA GLY A 111 -8.51 9.13 4.96
C GLY A 111 -7.73 10.43 4.84
N PHE A 112 -6.99 10.62 3.74
CA PHE A 112 -6.22 11.85 3.51
C PHE A 112 -7.10 13.11 3.41
N ARG A 113 -8.31 12.98 2.84
CA ARG A 113 -9.28 14.08 2.72
C ARG A 113 -9.76 14.64 4.07
N GLN A 114 -9.52 13.92 5.18
CA GLN A 114 -9.94 14.36 6.51
C GLN A 114 -9.07 15.50 7.07
N ASN A 115 -8.06 15.97 6.33
CA ASN A 115 -7.21 17.11 6.67
C ASN A 115 -6.54 17.03 8.06
N TRP A 116 -6.38 15.82 8.61
CA TRP A 116 -5.65 15.59 9.88
C TRP A 116 -4.15 15.87 9.81
N GLN A 117 -3.65 16.31 8.65
CA GLN A 117 -2.29 16.83 8.46
C GLN A 117 -2.19 18.33 8.82
N VAL A 118 -3.33 19.02 8.91
CA VAL A 118 -3.40 20.44 9.23
C VAL A 118 -3.65 20.56 10.72
N GLU A 119 -2.60 20.87 11.47
CA GLU A 119 -2.74 21.28 12.87
C GLU A 119 -3.32 22.70 12.89
N ILE A 120 -4.50 22.88 13.47
CA ILE A 120 -5.10 24.21 13.62
C ILE A 120 -4.55 24.80 14.92
N GLU A 121 -3.74 25.84 14.81
CA GLU A 121 -3.35 26.64 15.98
C GLU A 121 -4.60 27.31 16.57
N ARG A 122 -5.17 26.74 17.64
CA ARG A 122 -6.13 27.46 18.45
C ARG A 122 -5.36 28.50 19.26
N ARG A 123 -5.54 29.79 18.92
CA ARG A 123 -5.27 30.85 19.89
C ARG A 123 -6.10 30.53 21.13
N VAL A 124 -5.44 30.39 22.27
CA VAL A 124 -6.12 30.40 23.56
C VAL A 124 -6.74 31.77 23.66
N ASP A 125 -8.06 31.86 23.57
CA ASP A 125 -8.78 33.10 23.85
C ASP A 125 -8.54 33.42 25.33
N ASP A 126 -7.51 34.22 25.61
CA ASP A 126 -7.34 34.85 26.89
C ASP A 126 -8.57 35.74 27.11
N GLY A 127 -9.49 35.28 27.95
CA GLY A 127 -10.77 35.93 28.30
C GLY A 127 -10.63 37.27 29.04
N ARG A 128 -9.67 38.13 28.66
CA ARG A 128 -9.39 39.43 29.27
C ARG A 128 -9.69 40.63 28.36
N GLY A 129 -10.30 40.43 27.19
CA GLY A 129 -10.64 41.54 26.27
C GLY A 129 -11.99 42.22 26.49
N GLY A 130 -12.87 41.67 27.35
CA GLY A 130 -14.29 42.05 27.39
C GLY A 130 -14.71 43.17 28.35
N THR A 131 -13.83 43.67 29.22
CA THR A 131 -14.26 44.52 30.36
C THR A 131 -14.00 46.02 30.15
N MET A 132 -13.25 46.44 29.14
CA MET A 132 -12.86 47.86 28.98
C MET A 132 -13.77 48.71 28.07
N ALA A 133 -14.77 48.13 27.40
CA ALA A 133 -15.61 48.86 26.44
C ALA A 133 -16.94 49.43 26.99
N ARG A 134 -17.12 49.47 28.32
CA ARG A 134 -18.40 49.91 28.95
C ARG A 134 -18.30 51.09 29.93
N ALA A 135 -17.19 51.83 29.92
CA ALA A 135 -17.03 53.02 30.75
C ALA A 135 -16.31 54.14 29.99
N ALA A 136 -17.01 54.77 29.05
CA ALA A 136 -16.72 56.13 28.57
C ALA A 136 -17.95 56.68 27.85
#